data_AF-A0A8H7VUZ2-F1
#
_entry.id   AF-A0A8H7VUZ2-F1
#
_cell.length_a   1.000
_cell.length_b   1.000
_cell.length_c   1.000
_cell.angle_alpha   90.00
_cell.angle_beta   90.00
_cell.angle_gamma   90.00
#
_symmetry.space_group_name_H-M   'P 1'
#
loop_
_entity.id
_entity.type
_entity.pdbx_description
1 polymer ?
#
loop_
_entity_poly.entity_id
_entity_poly.type
_entity_poly.pdbx_seq_one_letter_code
_entity_poly.pdbx_strand_id
1 'polypeptide(L)'
;MSPLVVDLKLYCNTYVGSLLKNSLITASKRAIIIIDDELQRKKRKAEPVTFKTPSPLKDVLRPLKVAYETSKLELCKVMSLEQKSDDVHAPAALINQRFINNSEYTNLNTNGLNSFELSDDFTLDELNTKIIKISEKLIESVIQFDDHWFFITEFEIYVRNRSYIDDCAQESWWLMYPGKLEVYLVKKNEKGNSWFEISMFWDRLEFLVTGGLRGNYSDGVVTPFLGSSQTALYPLNVSTNIKTTNVLVRKEGAKTNQTTRKLRQYNKISAKQKWLFRSSKFVRKGFYTTVPLDVHSNYIKTNMASVASFLLSKIVEKEFKEDDTQHVFKLLADTSLFSLKKTDISLNLLKRDCQKLNLPASQQVIIKCFINLAEGRMDELVNDDIMALSKGTLSSFCKNEDEKKLRRNVHLL
;
A
#
# COMPACT_ATOMS: atom_id res chain seq x y z
N MET A 1 -5.02 30.02 41.57
CA MET A 1 -3.73 29.32 41.61
C MET A 1 -3.98 27.82 41.80
N SER A 2 -3.68 27.02 40.77
CA SER A 2 -3.53 25.56 40.84
C SER A 2 -2.81 25.12 39.56
N PRO A 3 -1.48 24.95 39.60
CA PRO A 3 -0.71 24.40 38.50
C PRO A 3 -0.41 22.93 38.83
N LEU A 4 -1.30 22.00 38.47
CA LEU A 4 -1.07 20.57 38.71
C LEU A 4 -1.77 19.63 37.71
N VAL A 5 -2.07 20.13 36.51
CA VAL A 5 -2.63 19.31 35.40
C VAL A 5 -1.63 19.10 34.26
N VAL A 6 -0.45 19.73 34.33
CA VAL A 6 0.66 19.48 33.40
C VAL A 6 1.62 18.50 34.06
N ASP A 7 1.41 17.19 33.84
CA ASP A 7 2.50 16.25 33.50
C ASP A 7 2.11 14.75 33.45
N LEU A 8 0.84 14.36 33.63
CA LEU A 8 0.45 12.94 33.50
C LEU A 8 0.63 12.38 32.08
N LYS A 9 0.51 13.22 31.04
CA LYS A 9 0.72 12.83 29.63
C LYS A 9 2.19 12.59 29.27
N LEU A 10 3.12 13.36 29.86
CA LEU A 10 4.56 13.15 29.66
C LEU A 10 5.03 11.93 30.46
N TYR A 11 4.54 11.79 31.69
CA TYR A 11 4.85 10.66 32.56
C TYR A 11 4.41 9.31 31.95
N CYS A 12 3.21 9.22 31.38
CA CYS A 12 2.76 7.99 30.74
C CYS A 12 3.60 7.61 29.50
N ASN A 13 3.98 8.57 28.64
CA ASN A 13 4.72 8.25 27.41
C ASN A 13 6.19 7.89 27.67
N THR A 14 6.85 8.54 28.63
CA THR A 14 8.26 8.27 28.95
C THR A 14 8.40 7.07 29.89
N TYR A 15 7.54 6.97 30.91
CA TYR A 15 7.65 5.94 31.94
C TYR A 15 7.11 4.58 31.47
N VAL A 16 5.93 4.53 30.83
CA VAL A 16 5.35 3.26 30.31
C VAL A 16 6.17 2.74 29.14
N GLY A 17 6.67 3.63 28.27
CA GLY A 17 7.59 3.26 27.19
C GLY A 17 8.92 2.69 27.72
N SER A 18 9.48 3.27 28.78
CA SER A 18 10.70 2.75 29.41
C SER A 18 10.46 1.42 30.16
N LEU A 19 9.32 1.25 30.83
CA LEU A 19 8.93 0.02 31.51
C LEU A 19 8.67 -1.12 30.54
N LEU A 20 7.97 -0.87 29.43
CA LEU A 20 7.75 -1.87 28.37
C LEU A 20 9.07 -2.23 27.68
N LYS A 21 9.95 -1.26 27.42
CA LYS A 21 11.28 -1.51 26.85
C LYS A 21 12.16 -2.33 27.80
N ASN A 22 12.13 -2.02 29.10
CA ASN A 22 12.86 -2.78 30.12
C ASN A 22 12.27 -4.17 30.34
N SER A 23 10.95 -4.32 30.28
CA SER A 23 10.23 -5.60 30.30
C SER A 23 10.63 -6.48 29.12
N LEU A 24 10.58 -5.95 27.89
CA LEU A 24 11.00 -6.63 26.68
C LEU A 24 12.49 -6.99 26.70
N ILE A 25 13.37 -6.07 27.11
CA ILE A 25 14.81 -6.34 27.24
C ILE A 25 15.05 -7.43 28.29
N THR A 26 14.32 -7.42 29.41
CA THR A 26 14.46 -8.43 30.47
C THR A 26 13.95 -9.79 30.01
N ALA A 27 12.81 -9.83 29.31
CA ALA A 27 12.27 -11.05 28.72
C ALA A 27 13.20 -11.62 27.64
N SER A 28 13.76 -10.77 26.77
CA SER A 28 14.75 -11.17 25.77
C SER A 28 16.05 -11.67 26.39
N LYS A 29 16.57 -11.01 27.44
CA LYS A 29 17.76 -11.47 28.17
C LYS A 29 17.53 -12.83 28.84
N ARG A 30 16.37 -13.05 29.46
CA ARG A 30 16.00 -14.35 30.03
C ARG A 30 15.87 -15.43 28.95
N ALA A 31 15.26 -15.12 27.81
CA ALA A 31 15.14 -16.05 26.69
C ALA A 31 16.51 -16.45 26.14
N ILE A 32 17.44 -15.49 25.98
CA ILE A 32 18.81 -15.76 25.52
C ILE A 32 19.55 -16.67 26.49
N ILE A 33 19.48 -16.40 27.80
CA ILE A 33 20.13 -17.23 28.83
C ILE A 33 19.60 -18.67 28.79
N ILE A 34 18.28 -18.85 28.63
CA ILE A 34 17.68 -20.19 28.58
C ILE A 34 18.09 -20.93 27.30
N ILE A 35 18.12 -20.25 26.14
CA ILE A 35 18.56 -20.85 24.87
C ILE A 35 20.03 -21.27 24.96
N ASP A 36 20.88 -20.45 25.56
CA ASP A 36 22.31 -20.72 25.69
C ASP A 36 22.59 -21.87 26.66
N ASP A 37 21.88 -21.94 27.81
CA ASP A 37 21.99 -23.06 28.76
C ASP A 37 21.54 -24.40 28.12
N GLU A 38 20.49 -24.36 27.28
CA GLU A 38 19.99 -25.55 26.56
C GLU A 38 20.95 -26.02 25.46
N LEU A 39 21.59 -25.08 24.74
CA LEU A 39 22.65 -25.37 23.77
C LEU A 39 23.88 -25.99 24.43
N GLN A 40 24.26 -25.49 25.61
CA GLN A 40 25.36 -26.05 26.41
C GLN A 40 25.03 -27.45 26.95
N ARG A 41 23.78 -27.71 27.34
CA ARG A 41 23.32 -29.05 27.76
C ARG A 41 23.36 -30.06 26.60
N LYS A 42 22.98 -29.66 25.39
CA LYS A 42 23.06 -30.52 24.20
C LYS A 42 24.50 -30.82 23.79
N LYS A 43 25.43 -29.88 23.98
CA LYS A 43 26.87 -30.14 23.76
C LYS A 43 27.48 -31.14 24.76
N ARG A 44 26.85 -31.35 25.92
CA ARG A 44 27.35 -32.23 26.99
C ARG A 44 26.83 -33.67 26.94
N LYS A 45 25.94 -34.04 26.00
CA LYS A 45 25.44 -35.41 25.86
C LYS A 45 25.58 -35.90 24.42
N ALA A 46 26.70 -36.54 24.14
CA ALA A 46 26.85 -37.45 23.01
C ALA A 46 26.54 -38.86 23.50
N GLU A 47 25.32 -39.35 23.27
CA GLU A 47 25.02 -40.76 22.95
C GLU A 47 23.50 -40.94 22.68
N PRO A 48 23.12 -41.93 21.85
CA PRO A 48 21.79 -41.98 21.25
C PRO A 48 20.85 -42.92 22.01
N VAL A 49 19.78 -42.39 22.58
CA VAL A 49 18.57 -43.18 22.85
C VAL A 49 17.35 -42.34 22.49
N THR A 50 16.59 -42.85 21.52
CA THR A 50 15.35 -42.30 21.00
C THR A 50 14.19 -42.55 21.97
N PHE A 51 13.87 -41.53 22.77
CA PHE A 51 12.51 -41.26 23.20
C PHE A 51 12.23 -39.78 22.91
N LYS A 52 11.19 -39.48 22.13
CA LYS A 52 10.77 -38.08 21.88
C LYS A 52 10.11 -37.53 23.15
N THR A 53 10.91 -37.20 24.16
CA THR A 53 10.45 -36.32 25.24
C THR A 53 10.08 -34.98 24.62
N PRO A 54 8.90 -34.42 24.93
CA PRO A 54 8.52 -33.09 24.45
C PRO A 54 9.62 -32.10 24.81
N SER A 55 10.07 -31.34 23.81
CA SER A 55 11.20 -30.41 23.96
C SER A 55 10.94 -29.45 25.12
N PRO A 56 11.84 -29.32 26.11
CA PRO A 56 11.69 -28.36 27.22
C PRO A 56 11.54 -26.92 26.72
N LEU A 57 12.06 -26.62 25.52
CA LEU A 57 11.82 -25.36 24.82
C LEU A 57 10.34 -25.04 24.63
N LYS A 58 9.46 -26.04 24.47
CA LYS A 58 8.03 -25.80 24.25
C LYS A 58 7.36 -25.24 25.51
N ASP A 59 7.84 -25.62 26.69
CA ASP A 59 7.34 -25.10 27.96
C ASP A 59 7.97 -23.75 28.33
N VAL A 60 9.19 -23.47 27.87
CA VAL A 60 9.83 -22.15 27.98
C VAL A 60 9.25 -21.12 27.00
N LEU A 61 8.97 -21.54 25.76
CA LEU A 61 8.46 -20.65 24.72
C LEU A 61 6.98 -20.30 24.91
N ARG A 62 6.21 -21.14 25.62
CA ARG A 62 4.79 -20.90 25.86
C ARG A 62 4.54 -19.61 26.68
N PRO A 63 5.16 -19.39 27.85
CA PRO A 63 5.07 -18.12 28.58
C PRO A 63 5.54 -16.90 27.77
N LEU A 64 6.62 -17.05 26.98
CA LEU A 64 7.12 -15.97 26.11
C LEU A 64 6.13 -15.61 25.01
N LYS A 65 5.51 -16.61 24.38
CA LYS A 65 4.46 -16.40 23.39
C LYS A 65 3.24 -15.73 24.03
N VAL A 66 2.82 -16.17 25.21
CA VAL A 66 1.71 -15.54 25.95
C VAL A 66 2.04 -14.09 26.28
N ALA A 67 3.21 -13.81 26.86
CA ALA A 67 3.64 -12.45 27.19
C ALA A 67 3.74 -11.56 25.95
N TYR A 68 4.26 -12.09 24.83
CA TYR A 68 4.29 -11.39 23.55
C TYR A 68 2.88 -11.04 23.04
N GLU A 69 1.95 -12.00 23.04
CA GLU A 69 0.57 -11.75 22.62
C GLU A 69 -0.16 -10.79 23.57
N THR A 70 0.12 -10.84 24.88
CA THR A 70 -0.42 -9.89 25.87
C THR A 70 0.10 -8.47 25.67
N SER A 71 1.42 -8.27 25.56
CA SER A 71 2.02 -6.96 25.30
C SER A 71 1.57 -6.40 23.94
N LYS A 72 1.38 -7.27 22.95
CA LYS A 72 0.79 -6.91 21.66
C LYS A 72 -0.64 -6.39 21.82
N LEU A 73 -1.51 -7.09 22.54
CA LEU A 73 -2.89 -6.65 22.84
C LEU A 73 -2.92 -5.30 23.57
N GLU A 74 -1.99 -5.06 24.49
CA GLU A 74 -1.89 -3.78 25.20
C GLU A 74 -1.41 -2.66 24.27
N LEU A 75 -0.41 -2.91 23.41
CA LEU A 75 0.00 -1.96 22.39
C LEU A 75 -1.15 -1.61 21.45
N CYS A 76 -1.96 -2.57 21.01
CA CYS A 76 -3.15 -2.30 20.19
C CYS A 76 -4.11 -1.30 20.85
N LYS A 77 -4.30 -1.42 22.18
CA LYS A 77 -5.20 -0.53 22.95
C LYS A 77 -4.63 0.87 23.11
N VAL A 78 -3.31 1.00 23.18
CA VAL A 78 -2.63 2.29 23.42
C VAL A 78 -2.31 3.04 22.12
N MET A 79 -2.16 2.34 21.00
CA MET A 79 -1.62 2.90 19.75
C MET A 79 -2.61 3.75 18.94
N SER A 80 -3.84 3.98 19.39
CA SER A 80 -4.79 4.82 18.66
C SER A 80 -5.70 5.62 19.58
N LEU A 81 -5.73 6.93 19.35
CA LEU A 81 -6.75 7.80 19.93
C LEU A 81 -8.04 7.57 19.13
N GLU A 82 -9.03 6.95 19.78
CA GLU A 82 -10.36 6.80 19.19
C GLU A 82 -11.09 8.14 19.24
N GLN A 83 -11.49 8.64 18.08
CA GLN A 83 -12.35 9.81 17.97
C GLN A 83 -13.81 9.36 17.91
N LYS A 84 -14.58 9.73 18.93
CA LYS A 84 -16.04 9.60 18.93
C LYS A 84 -16.62 10.99 18.68
N SER A 85 -17.26 11.16 17.54
CA SER A 85 -18.13 12.29 17.26
C SER A 85 -19.53 11.73 17.04
N ASP A 86 -20.51 12.30 17.72
CA ASP A 86 -21.89 11.83 17.68
C ASP A 86 -22.63 12.28 16.39
N ASP A 87 -22.10 13.27 15.66
CA ASP A 87 -22.71 13.82 14.43
C ASP A 87 -21.77 13.72 13.21
N VAL A 88 -21.89 12.59 12.48
CA VAL A 88 -21.24 12.44 11.18
C VAL A 88 -22.11 13.07 10.11
N HIS A 89 -21.61 14.12 9.46
CA HIS A 89 -22.36 14.88 8.46
C HIS A 89 -21.51 15.20 7.23
N ALA A 90 -22.19 15.33 6.09
CA ALA A 90 -21.56 15.61 4.81
C ALA A 90 -20.92 17.01 4.83
N PRO A 91 -19.64 17.16 4.45
CA PRO A 91 -18.98 18.46 4.39
C PRO A 91 -19.70 19.42 3.44
N ALA A 92 -20.02 20.63 3.93
CA ALA A 92 -20.67 21.67 3.12
C ALA A 92 -19.88 22.00 1.85
N ALA A 93 -18.54 21.97 1.92
CA ALA A 93 -17.66 22.19 0.78
C ALA A 93 -17.93 21.20 -0.37
N LEU A 94 -18.11 19.91 -0.06
CA LEU A 94 -18.42 18.87 -1.05
C LEU A 94 -19.82 19.04 -1.65
N ILE A 95 -20.79 19.50 -0.85
CA ILE A 95 -22.16 19.77 -1.30
C ILE A 95 -22.17 20.99 -2.23
N ASN A 96 -21.56 22.09 -1.81
CA ASN A 96 -21.51 23.35 -2.55
C ASN A 96 -20.82 23.18 -3.92
N GLN A 97 -19.75 22.37 -3.97
CA GLN A 97 -19.04 22.02 -5.21
C GLN A 97 -19.71 20.85 -5.97
N ARG A 98 -20.86 20.37 -5.52
CA ARG A 98 -21.67 19.31 -6.16
C ARG A 98 -20.90 18.00 -6.36
N PHE A 99 -19.96 17.70 -5.49
CA PHE A 99 -19.34 16.38 -5.45
C PHE A 99 -20.31 15.33 -4.92
N ILE A 100 -21.10 15.71 -3.93
CA ILE A 100 -22.05 14.85 -3.23
C ILE A 100 -23.40 15.55 -3.05
N ASN A 101 -24.45 14.76 -2.88
CA ASN A 101 -25.76 15.21 -2.44
C ASN A 101 -26.04 14.60 -1.07
N ASN A 102 -26.30 15.41 -0.05
CA ASN A 102 -26.42 14.94 1.34
C ASN A 102 -27.47 13.83 1.51
N SER A 103 -28.58 13.89 0.76
CA SER A 103 -29.65 12.89 0.85
C SER A 103 -29.26 11.50 0.33
N GLU A 104 -28.19 11.41 -0.46
CA GLU A 104 -27.66 10.15 -1.00
C GLU A 104 -26.69 9.44 -0.07
N TYR A 105 -26.30 10.07 1.04
CA TYR A 105 -25.31 9.54 1.97
C TYR A 105 -25.96 9.07 3.26
N THR A 106 -25.35 8.06 3.87
CA THR A 106 -25.71 7.55 5.20
C THR A 106 -24.45 7.18 5.95
N ASN A 107 -24.50 7.25 7.28
CA ASN A 107 -23.44 6.70 8.11
C ASN A 107 -23.35 5.19 7.88
N LEU A 108 -22.14 4.66 7.70
CA LEU A 108 -21.91 3.24 7.49
C LEU A 108 -22.26 2.41 8.73
N ASN A 109 -22.17 3.00 9.93
CA ASN A 109 -22.44 2.30 11.19
C ASN A 109 -23.89 1.83 11.35
N THR A 110 -24.84 2.38 10.59
CA THR A 110 -26.26 2.03 10.71
C THR A 110 -26.70 0.83 9.86
N ASN A 111 -25.93 0.42 8.85
CA ASN A 111 -26.28 -0.66 7.90
C ASN A 111 -25.03 -1.44 7.44
N GLY A 112 -24.17 -1.82 8.40
CA GLY A 112 -22.76 -2.15 8.22
C GLY A 112 -22.38 -3.16 7.13
N LEU A 113 -21.07 -3.25 6.87
CA LEU A 113 -20.42 -4.20 5.95
C LEU A 113 -20.56 -5.68 6.37
N ASN A 114 -21.37 -5.98 7.38
CA ASN A 114 -21.52 -7.32 7.97
C ASN A 114 -22.02 -8.35 6.94
N SER A 115 -22.76 -7.92 5.92
CA SER A 115 -23.18 -8.80 4.81
C SER A 115 -22.02 -9.28 3.90
N PHE A 116 -20.81 -8.76 4.11
CA PHE A 116 -19.65 -9.07 3.28
C PHE A 116 -18.63 -10.01 3.92
N GLU A 117 -18.81 -10.44 5.19
CA GLU A 117 -17.85 -11.23 5.98
C GLU A 117 -17.18 -12.34 5.17
N LEU A 118 -15.84 -12.43 5.24
CA LEU A 118 -15.10 -13.51 4.59
C LEU A 118 -15.11 -14.74 5.49
N SER A 119 -15.38 -15.92 4.90
CA SER A 119 -15.12 -17.18 5.58
C SER A 119 -13.62 -17.33 5.84
N ASP A 120 -13.21 -18.20 6.75
CA ASP A 120 -11.77 -18.47 6.91
C ASP A 120 -11.16 -19.20 5.70
N ASP A 121 -11.98 -19.90 4.92
CA ASP A 121 -11.60 -20.66 3.74
C ASP A 121 -12.34 -20.13 2.51
N PHE A 122 -11.91 -18.99 1.98
CA PHE A 122 -12.40 -18.45 0.70
C PHE A 122 -11.43 -18.77 -0.45
N THR A 123 -12.00 -18.94 -1.63
CA THR A 123 -11.27 -18.98 -2.91
C THR A 123 -10.92 -17.57 -3.39
N LEU A 124 -9.96 -17.46 -4.31
CA LEU A 124 -9.60 -16.17 -4.93
C LEU A 124 -10.79 -15.51 -5.65
N ASP A 125 -11.66 -16.30 -6.29
CA ASP A 125 -12.82 -15.79 -7.02
C ASP A 125 -13.93 -15.27 -6.09
N GLU A 126 -14.17 -15.96 -4.97
CA GLU A 126 -15.07 -15.49 -3.92
C GLU A 126 -14.55 -14.19 -3.30
N LEU A 127 -13.25 -14.13 -3.01
CA LEU A 127 -12.60 -12.92 -2.53
C LEU A 127 -12.76 -11.77 -3.52
N ASN A 128 -12.47 -12.00 -4.81
CA ASN A 128 -12.61 -10.99 -5.86
C ASN A 128 -14.06 -10.48 -5.93
N THR A 129 -15.04 -11.37 -5.93
CA THR A 129 -16.47 -10.99 -5.95
C THR A 129 -16.84 -10.11 -4.76
N LYS A 130 -16.35 -10.45 -3.55
CA LYS A 130 -16.59 -9.65 -2.34
C LYS A 130 -15.88 -8.31 -2.38
N ILE A 131 -14.61 -8.31 -2.78
CA ILE A 131 -13.78 -7.11 -2.97
C ILE A 131 -14.46 -6.11 -3.91
N ILE A 132 -15.10 -6.56 -4.99
CA ILE A 132 -15.82 -5.67 -5.91
C ILE A 132 -16.99 -5.00 -5.20
N LYS A 133 -17.85 -5.78 -4.54
CA LYS A 133 -19.04 -5.26 -3.87
C LYS A 133 -18.71 -4.29 -2.73
N ILE A 134 -17.74 -4.63 -1.88
CA ILE A 134 -17.30 -3.73 -0.81
C ILE A 134 -16.67 -2.47 -1.39
N SER A 135 -15.98 -2.57 -2.52
CA SER A 135 -15.35 -1.40 -3.13
C SER A 135 -16.36 -0.43 -3.71
N GLU A 136 -17.42 -0.92 -4.35
CA GLU A 136 -18.55 -0.09 -4.78
C GLU A 136 -19.19 0.65 -3.60
N LYS A 137 -19.20 0.05 -2.40
CA LYS A 137 -19.74 0.70 -1.20
C LYS A 137 -18.80 1.76 -0.61
N LEU A 138 -17.48 1.55 -0.69
CA LEU A 138 -16.47 2.41 -0.05
C LEU A 138 -15.91 3.49 -0.98
N ILE A 139 -15.95 3.30 -2.30
CA ILE A 139 -15.59 4.35 -3.26
C ILE A 139 -16.62 5.49 -3.16
N GLU A 140 -16.14 6.73 -3.20
CA GLU A 140 -16.91 7.95 -2.94
C GLU A 140 -17.43 8.03 -1.50
N SER A 141 -16.79 7.38 -0.53
CA SER A 141 -17.07 7.58 0.89
C SER A 141 -16.43 8.87 1.43
N VAL A 142 -17.02 9.44 2.48
CA VAL A 142 -16.44 10.53 3.27
C VAL A 142 -15.99 9.98 4.62
N ILE A 143 -14.71 10.13 4.94
CA ILE A 143 -14.13 9.77 6.24
C ILE A 143 -13.91 11.05 7.02
N GLN A 144 -14.33 11.07 8.28
CA GLN A 144 -14.19 12.23 9.16
C GLN A 144 -13.19 11.97 10.31
N PHE A 145 -12.25 12.89 10.47
CA PHE A 145 -11.29 12.95 11.57
C PHE A 145 -11.36 14.35 12.22
N ASP A 146 -12.01 14.47 13.37
CA ASP A 146 -12.36 15.76 13.99
C ASP A 146 -12.98 16.74 12.97
N ASP A 147 -12.27 17.85 12.75
CA ASP A 147 -12.58 18.97 11.84
C ASP A 147 -12.04 18.76 10.42
N HIS A 148 -11.41 17.62 10.14
CA HIS A 148 -10.91 17.24 8.83
C HIS A 148 -11.77 16.15 8.20
N TRP A 149 -11.89 16.19 6.88
CA TRP A 149 -12.59 15.16 6.12
C TRP A 149 -11.81 14.74 4.88
N PHE A 150 -12.04 13.51 4.44
CA PHE A 150 -11.47 12.94 3.23
C PHE A 150 -12.58 12.30 2.41
N PHE A 151 -12.69 12.68 1.15
CA PHE A 151 -13.58 12.08 0.17
C PHE A 151 -12.78 11.14 -0.74
N ILE A 152 -13.10 9.85 -0.72
CA ILE A 152 -12.28 8.82 -1.34
C ILE A 152 -12.67 8.59 -2.79
N THR A 153 -11.74 8.77 -3.72
CA THR A 153 -11.97 8.50 -5.15
C THR A 153 -11.22 7.28 -5.64
N GLU A 154 -10.19 6.85 -4.92
CA GLU A 154 -9.33 5.73 -5.29
C GLU A 154 -8.66 5.09 -4.07
N PHE A 155 -8.59 3.76 -4.04
CA PHE A 155 -7.80 3.00 -3.07
C PHE A 155 -7.32 1.66 -3.64
N GLU A 156 -6.28 1.12 -3.02
CA GLU A 156 -5.75 -0.22 -3.23
C GLU A 156 -6.21 -1.16 -2.13
N ILE A 157 -6.40 -2.44 -2.46
CA ILE A 157 -6.77 -3.47 -1.49
C ILE A 157 -5.62 -4.45 -1.26
N TYR A 158 -5.44 -4.83 -0.01
CA TYR A 158 -4.47 -5.80 0.45
C TYR A 158 -5.13 -6.85 1.34
N VAL A 159 -4.80 -8.12 1.13
CA VAL A 159 -5.31 -9.24 1.96
C VAL A 159 -4.29 -9.56 3.04
N ARG A 160 -4.64 -9.25 4.28
CA ARG A 160 -3.72 -9.27 5.41
C ARG A 160 -3.44 -10.71 5.87
N ASN A 161 -2.18 -10.98 6.21
CA ASN A 161 -1.70 -12.22 6.82
C ASN A 161 -2.08 -13.51 6.05
N ARG A 162 -2.19 -13.42 4.72
CA ARG A 162 -2.46 -14.55 3.81
C ARG A 162 -1.55 -14.45 2.59
N SER A 163 -0.23 -14.62 2.79
CA SER A 163 0.78 -14.42 1.75
C SER A 163 0.62 -15.32 0.52
N TYR A 164 -0.05 -16.46 0.65
CA TYR A 164 -0.37 -17.33 -0.49
C TYR A 164 -1.50 -16.77 -1.39
N ILE A 165 -2.30 -15.83 -0.89
CA ILE A 165 -3.30 -15.07 -1.65
C ILE A 165 -2.71 -13.73 -2.11
N ASP A 166 -2.09 -13.00 -1.17
CA ASP A 166 -1.54 -11.68 -1.40
C ASP A 166 -0.16 -11.55 -0.75
N ASP A 167 0.87 -11.93 -1.51
CA ASP A 167 2.26 -11.75 -1.12
C ASP A 167 2.70 -10.28 -1.14
N CYS A 168 1.91 -9.35 -1.71
CA CYS A 168 2.20 -7.91 -1.68
C CYS A 168 1.74 -7.20 -0.40
N ALA A 169 0.83 -7.81 0.38
CA ALA A 169 0.32 -7.21 1.61
C ALA A 169 1.43 -7.06 2.67
N GLN A 170 1.42 -5.95 3.39
CA GLN A 170 2.27 -5.79 4.57
C GLN A 170 1.72 -6.65 5.71
N GLU A 171 2.63 -7.31 6.44
CA GLU A 171 2.27 -7.99 7.67
C GLU A 171 1.90 -6.97 8.74
N SER A 172 0.60 -6.79 8.94
CA SER A 172 0.03 -5.93 9.98
C SER A 172 -0.47 -6.78 11.14
N TRP A 173 0.40 -7.66 11.65
CA TRP A 173 0.08 -8.61 12.72
C TRP A 173 -0.40 -7.93 14.02
N TRP A 174 -0.03 -6.67 14.22
CA TRP A 174 -0.42 -5.87 15.39
C TRP A 174 -1.86 -5.35 15.33
N LEU A 175 -2.57 -5.45 14.22
CA LEU A 175 -3.96 -4.99 14.16
C LEU A 175 -4.87 -6.23 14.07
N MET A 176 -5.77 -6.42 15.03
CA MET A 176 -6.78 -7.49 14.94
C MET A 176 -7.67 -7.26 13.71
N TYR A 177 -8.37 -8.28 13.23
CA TYR A 177 -9.34 -8.14 12.13
C TYR A 177 -10.61 -7.49 12.70
N PRO A 178 -10.87 -6.21 12.41
CA PRO A 178 -11.98 -5.53 13.04
C PRO A 178 -13.29 -5.99 12.36
N GLY A 179 -14.28 -6.37 13.16
CA GLY A 179 -15.61 -6.74 12.64
C GLY A 179 -16.42 -5.55 12.09
N LYS A 180 -15.93 -4.31 12.32
CA LYS A 180 -16.48 -3.07 11.77
C LYS A 180 -15.40 -2.35 10.98
N LEU A 181 -15.78 -1.48 10.05
CA LEU A 181 -14.80 -0.67 9.32
C LEU A 181 -14.14 0.30 10.30
N GLU A 182 -12.82 0.23 10.39
CA GLU A 182 -12.01 1.15 11.17
C GLU A 182 -11.06 1.88 10.23
N VAL A 183 -11.00 3.20 10.32
CA VAL A 183 -10.13 4.01 9.46
C VAL A 183 -9.04 4.65 10.29
N TYR A 184 -7.81 4.52 9.83
CA TYR A 184 -6.63 5.00 10.51
C TYR A 184 -5.92 6.04 9.65
N LEU A 185 -5.57 7.16 10.27
CA LEU A 185 -4.58 8.08 9.76
C LEU A 185 -3.22 7.74 10.39
N VAL A 186 -2.36 7.11 9.61
CA VAL A 186 -1.09 6.53 10.09
C VAL A 186 0.07 7.43 9.69
N LYS A 187 0.85 7.88 10.68
CA LYS A 187 2.09 8.61 10.41
C LYS A 187 3.19 7.65 9.97
N LYS A 188 3.78 7.90 8.82
CA LYS A 188 4.94 7.17 8.27
C LYS A 188 6.14 8.09 8.26
N ASN A 189 7.32 7.50 8.46
CA ASN A 189 8.59 8.21 8.38
C ASN A 189 9.60 7.34 7.63
N GLU A 190 10.25 7.89 6.60
CA GLU A 190 11.34 7.24 5.89
C GLU A 190 12.40 8.29 5.54
N LYS A 191 13.65 8.05 5.95
CA LYS A 191 14.80 8.92 5.64
C LYS A 191 14.57 10.40 5.97
N GLY A 192 13.97 10.67 7.14
CA GLY A 192 13.69 12.03 7.60
C GLY A 192 12.47 12.69 6.98
N ASN A 193 11.82 12.07 5.99
CA ASN A 193 10.56 12.56 5.45
C ASN A 193 9.40 11.90 6.20
N SER A 194 8.49 12.72 6.72
CA SER A 194 7.27 12.28 7.36
C SER A 194 6.07 12.51 6.45
N TRP A 195 5.16 11.55 6.39
CA TRP A 195 3.87 11.71 5.72
C TRP A 195 2.79 10.95 6.48
N PHE A 196 1.54 11.15 6.11
CA PHE A 196 0.42 10.35 6.59
C PHE A 196 -0.14 9.48 5.48
N GLU A 197 -0.62 8.30 5.84
CA GLU A 197 -1.39 7.41 4.97
C GLU A 197 -2.75 7.17 5.62
N ILE A 198 -3.78 7.00 4.78
CA ILE A 198 -5.12 6.63 5.24
C ILE A 198 -5.33 5.17 4.87
N SER A 199 -5.47 4.32 5.88
CA SER A 199 -5.81 2.90 5.69
C SER A 199 -7.14 2.62 6.36
N MET A 200 -8.07 2.05 5.61
CA MET A 200 -9.29 1.48 6.16
C MET A 200 -9.07 -0.01 6.40
N PHE A 201 -9.56 -0.54 7.50
CA PHE A 201 -9.45 -1.95 7.86
C PHE A 201 -10.85 -2.50 8.13
N TRP A 202 -11.14 -3.62 7.50
CA TRP A 202 -12.35 -4.38 7.76
C TRP A 202 -12.03 -5.85 7.54
N ASP A 203 -12.29 -6.65 8.57
CA ASP A 203 -11.92 -8.06 8.60
C ASP A 203 -10.43 -8.25 8.19
N ARG A 204 -10.15 -9.09 7.18
CA ARG A 204 -8.81 -9.37 6.67
C ARG A 204 -8.36 -8.39 5.58
N LEU A 205 -9.15 -7.38 5.25
CA LEU A 205 -8.84 -6.43 4.18
C LEU A 205 -8.25 -5.15 4.75
N GLU A 206 -7.20 -4.67 4.09
CA GLU A 206 -6.71 -3.31 4.21
C GLU A 206 -7.01 -2.57 2.90
N PHE A 207 -7.57 -1.37 3.02
CA PHE A 207 -7.85 -0.47 1.91
C PHE A 207 -6.95 0.77 2.06
N LEU A 208 -5.87 0.82 1.29
CA LEU A 208 -4.94 1.95 1.29
C LEU A 208 -5.47 3.02 0.34
N VAL A 209 -5.88 4.17 0.88
CA VAL A 209 -6.38 5.29 0.08
C VAL A 209 -5.24 5.90 -0.74
N THR A 210 -5.42 5.97 -2.06
CA THR A 210 -4.43 6.48 -3.01
C THR A 210 -4.92 7.67 -3.83
N GLY A 211 -6.17 8.09 -3.69
CA GLY A 211 -6.67 9.29 -4.33
C GLY A 211 -7.98 9.77 -3.75
N GLY A 212 -8.17 11.08 -3.76
CA GLY A 212 -9.36 11.68 -3.19
C GLY A 212 -9.31 13.20 -3.13
N LEU A 213 -10.27 13.74 -2.39
CA LEU A 213 -10.34 15.14 -1.99
C LEU A 213 -10.23 15.20 -0.47
N ARG A 214 -9.73 16.31 0.06
CA ARG A 214 -9.69 16.56 1.50
C ARG A 214 -9.96 18.02 1.80
N GLY A 215 -10.37 18.29 3.01
CA GLY A 215 -10.57 19.65 3.48
C GLY A 215 -10.82 19.69 4.97
N ASN A 216 -11.18 20.89 5.43
CA ASN A 216 -11.61 21.12 6.80
C ASN A 216 -13.08 21.59 6.78
N TYR A 217 -13.84 21.39 7.87
CA TYR A 217 -15.23 21.87 7.93
C TYR A 217 -15.31 23.40 8.09
N SER A 218 -14.30 24.03 8.67
CA SER A 218 -14.26 25.46 8.98
C SER A 218 -13.87 26.38 7.82
N ASP A 219 -13.06 25.93 6.86
CA ASP A 219 -12.48 26.80 5.82
C ASP A 219 -13.16 26.70 4.45
N GLY A 220 -13.97 25.67 4.22
CA GLY A 220 -14.64 25.42 2.94
C GLY A 220 -13.69 25.04 1.80
N VAL A 221 -12.40 24.82 2.07
CA VAL A 221 -11.38 24.54 1.04
C VAL A 221 -11.37 23.06 0.69
N VAL A 222 -11.36 22.78 -0.61
CA VAL A 222 -11.25 21.42 -1.15
C VAL A 222 -9.90 21.27 -1.83
N THR A 223 -9.08 20.35 -1.33
CA THR A 223 -7.75 20.04 -1.84
C THR A 223 -7.74 18.64 -2.44
N PRO A 224 -7.42 18.47 -3.74
CA PRO A 224 -7.27 17.15 -4.33
C PRO A 224 -5.93 16.52 -3.92
N PHE A 225 -5.88 15.19 -3.94
CA PHE A 225 -4.64 14.45 -3.81
C PHE A 225 -4.65 13.18 -4.67
N LEU A 226 -3.45 12.81 -5.15
CA LEU A 226 -3.17 11.56 -5.86
C LEU A 226 -1.87 10.98 -5.30
N GLY A 227 -1.90 9.71 -4.90
CA GLY A 227 -0.89 9.03 -4.09
C GLY A 227 -1.35 8.79 -2.65
N SER A 228 -0.74 7.80 -2.00
CA SER A 228 -1.04 7.46 -0.60
C SER A 228 -0.47 8.46 0.41
N SER A 229 0.56 9.21 0.02
CA SER A 229 1.29 10.11 0.91
C SER A 229 0.61 11.48 1.06
N GLN A 230 0.15 11.78 2.28
CA GLN A 230 -0.45 13.07 2.66
C GLN A 230 0.55 13.87 3.48
N THR A 231 1.18 14.89 2.89
CA THR A 231 2.25 15.68 3.54
C THR A 231 1.78 16.94 4.25
N ALA A 232 0.57 17.44 3.94
CA ALA A 232 0.08 18.74 4.40
C ALA A 232 -1.19 18.63 5.27
N LEU A 233 -1.20 17.70 6.23
CA LEU A 233 -2.23 17.64 7.28
C LEU A 233 -1.72 18.37 8.51
N TYR A 234 -1.66 19.71 8.42
CA TYR A 234 -1.22 20.59 9.50
C TYR A 234 -2.44 21.33 10.07
N PRO A 235 -2.62 21.46 11.40
CA PRO A 235 -1.76 21.03 12.50
C PRO A 235 -2.38 19.83 13.20
N LEU A 236 -2.53 18.71 12.49
CA LEU A 236 -2.67 17.43 13.16
C LEU A 236 -1.30 17.14 13.80
N ASN A 237 -1.01 17.79 14.94
CA ASN A 237 0.15 17.60 15.82
C ASN A 237 0.11 16.22 16.47
N VAL A 238 -0.26 15.21 15.69
CA VAL A 238 -0.46 13.87 16.18
C VAL A 238 0.89 13.19 16.07
N SER A 239 1.49 13.00 17.24
CA SER A 239 2.65 12.12 17.41
C SER A 239 2.29 10.64 17.21
N THR A 240 0.99 10.33 17.14
CA THR A 240 0.41 8.98 17.11
C THR A 240 -0.54 8.78 15.93
N ASN A 241 -0.98 7.54 15.71
CA ASN A 241 -2.03 7.23 14.74
C ASN A 241 -3.39 7.70 15.29
N ILE A 242 -4.24 8.24 14.40
CA ILE A 242 -5.63 8.59 14.72
C ILE A 242 -6.55 7.51 14.17
N LYS A 243 -7.59 7.16 14.91
CA LYS A 243 -8.61 6.21 14.48
C LYS A 243 -9.99 6.88 14.46
N THR A 244 -10.78 6.57 13.43
CA THR A 244 -12.18 6.95 13.31
C THR A 244 -13.02 5.78 12.77
N THR A 245 -14.30 5.75 13.14
CA THR A 245 -15.33 4.90 12.53
C THR A 245 -16.40 5.74 11.84
N ASN A 246 -16.17 7.06 11.74
CA ASN A 246 -17.09 8.02 11.15
C ASN A 246 -16.90 8.05 9.64
N VAL A 247 -17.66 7.18 8.98
CA VAL A 247 -17.63 7.02 7.53
C VAL A 247 -19.03 7.20 6.97
N LEU A 248 -19.21 8.18 6.10
CA LEU A 248 -20.40 8.31 5.27
C LEU A 248 -20.19 7.57 3.96
N VAL A 249 -21.16 6.76 3.58
CA VAL A 249 -21.17 6.03 2.32
C VAL A 249 -22.41 6.40 1.52
N ARG A 250 -22.31 6.28 0.21
CA ARG A 250 -23.47 6.39 -0.66
C ARG A 250 -24.46 5.26 -0.35
N LYS A 251 -25.76 5.58 -0.37
CA LYS A 251 -26.83 4.58 -0.22
C LYS A 251 -26.74 3.55 -1.33
N GLU A 252 -26.64 4.04 -2.57
CA GLU A 252 -26.35 3.25 -3.76
C GLU A 252 -24.84 3.22 -4.02
N GLY A 253 -24.26 2.02 -4.19
CA GLY A 253 -22.82 1.86 -4.44
C GLY A 253 -22.35 2.67 -5.66
N ALA A 254 -21.13 3.20 -5.58
CA ALA A 254 -20.49 3.91 -6.67
C ALA A 254 -20.01 2.93 -7.76
N LYS A 255 -20.09 3.35 -9.02
CA LYS A 255 -19.47 2.61 -10.12
C LYS A 255 -17.95 2.69 -10.01
N THR A 256 -17.29 1.55 -10.18
CA THR A 256 -15.83 1.45 -10.05
C THR A 256 -15.13 0.99 -11.32
N ASN A 257 -13.91 1.46 -11.53
CA ASN A 257 -12.97 0.95 -12.52
C ASN A 257 -11.86 0.20 -11.77
N GLN A 258 -11.57 -1.02 -12.20
CA GLN A 258 -10.52 -1.86 -11.63
C GLN A 258 -9.26 -1.81 -12.48
N THR A 259 -8.11 -1.71 -11.82
CA THR A 259 -6.80 -1.88 -12.46
C THR A 259 -5.79 -2.47 -11.46
N THR A 260 -4.55 -2.69 -11.91
CA THR A 260 -3.45 -3.20 -11.09
C THR A 260 -2.97 -2.18 -10.06
N ARG A 261 -2.45 -2.67 -8.94
CA ARG A 261 -1.96 -1.84 -7.81
C ARG A 261 -0.65 -1.12 -8.17
N LYS A 262 -0.38 0.01 -7.49
CA LYS A 262 0.90 0.72 -7.53
C LYS A 262 1.86 0.10 -6.52
N LEU A 263 2.47 -0.99 -6.92
CA LEU A 263 3.35 -1.76 -6.04
C LEU A 263 4.78 -1.25 -6.08
N ARG A 264 5.51 -1.49 -4.99
CA ARG A 264 6.98 -1.38 -5.01
C ARG A 264 7.63 -2.64 -5.57
N GLN A 265 6.98 -3.80 -5.44
CA GLN A 265 7.53 -5.13 -5.75
C GLN A 265 6.63 -5.86 -6.75
N TYR A 266 6.97 -5.78 -8.03
CA TYR A 266 6.20 -6.36 -9.13
C TYR A 266 6.58 -7.82 -9.47
N ASN A 267 7.63 -8.35 -8.85
CA ASN A 267 8.03 -9.76 -8.98
C ASN A 267 7.09 -10.73 -8.23
N LYS A 268 6.16 -10.19 -7.43
CA LYS A 268 5.24 -10.93 -6.57
C LYS A 268 4.05 -11.49 -7.36
N ILE A 269 3.54 -12.64 -6.93
CA ILE A 269 2.48 -13.39 -7.64
C ILE A 269 1.20 -12.55 -7.70
N SER A 270 0.89 -11.82 -6.63
CA SER A 270 -0.31 -10.99 -6.53
C SER A 270 -0.16 -9.63 -7.24
N ALA A 271 0.96 -9.36 -7.91
CA ALA A 271 1.17 -8.10 -8.63
C ALA A 271 0.23 -7.90 -9.82
N LYS A 272 -0.25 -9.00 -10.43
CA LYS A 272 -1.23 -8.97 -11.53
C LYS A 272 -2.67 -8.72 -11.09
N GLN A 273 -2.95 -8.75 -9.78
CA GLN A 273 -4.32 -8.62 -9.29
C GLN A 273 -4.85 -7.20 -9.51
N LYS A 274 -6.09 -7.10 -9.99
CA LYS A 274 -6.75 -5.82 -10.30
C LYS A 274 -7.45 -5.25 -9.07
N TRP A 275 -6.67 -5.03 -8.01
CA TRP A 275 -7.17 -4.59 -6.70
C TRP A 275 -6.95 -3.10 -6.42
N LEU A 276 -6.75 -2.30 -7.46
CA LEU A 276 -6.88 -0.83 -7.40
C LEU A 276 -8.25 -0.43 -7.93
N PHE A 277 -9.06 0.18 -7.07
CA PHE A 277 -10.43 0.60 -7.37
C PHE A 277 -10.49 2.11 -7.49
N ARG A 278 -11.18 2.59 -8.53
CA ARG A 278 -11.34 4.01 -8.85
C ARG A 278 -12.81 4.34 -9.07
N SER A 279 -13.24 5.52 -8.64
CA SER A 279 -14.54 6.04 -9.06
C SER A 279 -14.57 6.28 -10.58
N SER A 280 -15.55 5.67 -11.26
CA SER A 280 -15.79 5.92 -12.69
C SER A 280 -16.14 7.39 -12.97
N LYS A 281 -16.70 8.13 -12.00
CA LYS A 281 -17.00 9.57 -12.12
C LYS A 281 -15.71 10.38 -12.25
N PHE A 282 -14.69 10.06 -11.46
CA PHE A 282 -13.41 10.77 -11.45
C PHE A 282 -12.46 10.31 -12.54
N VAL A 283 -12.50 9.02 -12.90
CA VAL A 283 -11.73 8.50 -14.05
C VAL A 283 -12.11 9.19 -15.35
N ARG A 284 -13.42 9.38 -15.61
CA ARG A 284 -13.92 10.11 -16.80
C ARG A 284 -13.44 11.56 -16.87
N LYS A 285 -13.11 12.15 -15.72
CA LYS A 285 -12.53 13.50 -15.61
C LYS A 285 -11.01 13.50 -15.72
N GLY A 286 -10.35 12.35 -15.87
CA GLY A 286 -8.89 12.27 -15.87
C GLY A 286 -8.25 12.38 -14.48
N PHE A 287 -9.04 12.21 -13.40
CA PHE A 287 -8.58 12.28 -12.02
C PHE A 287 -8.39 10.88 -11.44
N TYR A 288 -7.17 10.35 -11.55
CA TYR A 288 -6.77 9.05 -11.04
C TYR A 288 -5.25 8.89 -11.09
N THR A 289 -4.69 8.01 -10.27
CA THR A 289 -3.24 7.80 -10.23
C THR A 289 -2.72 7.10 -11.48
N THR A 290 -1.47 7.33 -11.84
CA THR A 290 -0.82 6.67 -12.97
C THR A 290 -0.28 5.32 -12.49
N VAL A 291 -0.71 4.23 -13.14
CA VAL A 291 -0.29 2.87 -12.78
C VAL A 291 0.93 2.49 -13.60
N PRO A 292 2.04 2.05 -12.96
CA PRO A 292 3.27 1.69 -13.66
C PRO A 292 3.07 0.67 -14.79
N LEU A 293 2.20 -0.33 -14.61
CA LEU A 293 1.95 -1.36 -15.62
C LEU A 293 1.14 -0.85 -16.83
N ASP A 294 0.42 0.27 -16.70
CA ASP A 294 -0.48 0.77 -17.74
C ASP A 294 0.11 1.98 -18.51
N VAL A 295 1.36 2.38 -18.24
CA VAL A 295 1.98 3.54 -18.90
C VAL A 295 2.23 3.29 -20.38
N HIS A 296 2.59 2.07 -20.78
CA HIS A 296 2.85 1.77 -22.19
C HIS A 296 1.59 1.84 -23.08
N SER A 297 0.40 1.59 -22.52
CA SER A 297 -0.86 1.54 -23.26
C SER A 297 -1.61 2.87 -23.31
N ASN A 298 -1.40 3.75 -22.32
CA ASN A 298 -2.22 4.97 -22.17
C ASN A 298 -1.59 6.26 -22.73
N TYR A 299 -0.34 6.21 -23.20
CA TYR A 299 0.40 7.42 -23.57
C TYR A 299 0.87 7.39 -25.03
N ILE A 300 0.49 8.42 -25.79
CA ILE A 300 0.81 8.58 -27.22
C ILE A 300 2.30 8.85 -27.43
N LYS A 301 2.98 9.52 -26.49
CA LYS A 301 4.42 9.79 -26.57
C LYS A 301 5.18 8.64 -25.92
N THR A 302 5.79 7.83 -26.77
CA THR A 302 6.72 6.77 -26.41
C THR A 302 7.99 7.36 -25.78
N ASN A 303 8.33 6.87 -24.60
CA ASN A 303 9.56 7.22 -23.89
C ASN A 303 10.09 5.98 -23.15
N MET A 304 11.22 6.11 -22.45
CA MET A 304 11.80 4.99 -21.70
C MET A 304 10.90 4.47 -20.57
N ALA A 305 9.99 5.29 -20.01
CA ALA A 305 9.01 4.80 -19.06
C ALA A 305 7.96 3.90 -19.72
N SER A 306 7.57 4.17 -20.98
CA SER A 306 6.71 3.27 -21.77
C SER A 306 7.39 1.92 -22.00
N VAL A 307 8.68 1.92 -22.37
CA VAL A 307 9.45 0.67 -22.52
C VAL A 307 9.52 -0.08 -21.19
N ALA A 308 9.90 0.60 -20.11
CA ALA A 308 9.99 0.00 -18.77
C ALA A 308 8.65 -0.59 -18.31
N SER A 309 7.55 0.13 -18.55
CA SER A 309 6.19 -0.29 -18.24
C SER A 309 5.77 -1.56 -18.98
N PHE A 310 6.06 -1.63 -20.29
CA PHE A 310 5.78 -2.81 -21.10
C PHE A 310 6.60 -4.03 -20.64
N LEU A 311 7.91 -3.88 -20.45
CA LEU A 311 8.74 -4.98 -19.95
C LEU A 311 8.25 -5.46 -18.58
N LEU A 312 7.89 -4.52 -17.70
CA LEU A 312 7.39 -4.82 -16.36
C LEU A 312 6.04 -5.57 -16.41
N SER A 313 5.14 -5.24 -17.32
CA SER A 313 3.87 -5.97 -17.48
C SER A 313 4.12 -7.41 -17.93
N LYS A 314 5.06 -7.62 -18.86
CA LYS A 314 5.45 -8.97 -19.32
C LYS A 314 6.09 -9.82 -18.23
N ILE A 315 6.91 -9.21 -17.37
CA ILE A 315 7.48 -9.88 -16.19
C ILE A 315 6.36 -10.31 -15.23
N VAL A 316 5.37 -9.44 -14.98
CA VAL A 316 4.22 -9.74 -14.11
C VAL A 316 3.33 -10.83 -14.70
N GLU A 317 3.14 -10.83 -16.02
CA GLU A 317 2.38 -11.83 -16.77
C GLU A 317 3.11 -13.19 -16.85
N LYS A 318 4.43 -13.18 -16.65
CA LYS A 318 5.34 -14.33 -16.85
C LYS A 318 5.30 -14.86 -18.28
N GLU A 319 5.12 -13.97 -19.24
CA GLU A 319 5.02 -14.31 -20.66
C GLU A 319 5.68 -13.21 -21.50
N PHE A 320 6.58 -13.60 -22.43
CA PHE A 320 7.20 -12.70 -23.38
C PHE A 320 7.31 -13.40 -24.73
N LYS A 321 6.66 -12.86 -25.76
CA LYS A 321 6.51 -13.46 -27.10
C LYS A 321 7.41 -12.79 -28.13
N GLU A 322 7.52 -13.41 -29.31
CA GLU A 322 8.25 -12.82 -30.43
C GLU A 322 7.67 -11.46 -30.85
N ASP A 323 6.34 -11.34 -30.92
CA ASP A 323 5.65 -10.07 -31.19
C ASP A 323 5.97 -8.98 -30.15
N ASP A 324 6.22 -9.37 -28.89
CA ASP A 324 6.61 -8.44 -27.83
C ASP A 324 7.99 -7.84 -28.10
N THR A 325 8.88 -8.60 -28.75
CA THR A 325 10.22 -8.11 -29.17
C THR A 325 10.07 -6.99 -30.20
N GLN A 326 9.25 -7.22 -31.22
CA GLN A 326 8.96 -6.20 -32.26
C GLN A 326 8.29 -4.97 -31.65
N HIS A 327 7.40 -5.17 -30.68
CA HIS A 327 6.78 -4.07 -29.96
C HIS A 327 7.80 -3.23 -29.19
N VAL A 328 8.73 -3.86 -28.46
CA VAL A 328 9.79 -3.13 -27.74
C VAL A 328 10.70 -2.38 -28.70
N PHE A 329 11.09 -2.97 -29.84
CA PHE A 329 11.88 -2.26 -30.84
C PHE A 329 11.16 -1.02 -31.37
N LYS A 330 9.85 -1.11 -31.61
CA LYS A 330 9.03 0.05 -32.00
C LYS A 330 9.04 1.13 -30.91
N LEU A 331 8.84 0.75 -29.64
CA LEU A 331 8.89 1.70 -28.52
C LEU A 331 10.27 2.36 -28.41
N LEU A 332 11.36 1.60 -28.55
CA LEU A 332 12.74 2.09 -28.49
C LEU A 332 13.08 3.01 -29.66
N ALA A 333 12.64 2.69 -30.88
CA ALA A 333 12.90 3.50 -32.08
C ALA A 333 12.25 4.89 -32.00
N ASP A 334 11.16 5.02 -31.25
CA ASP A 334 10.54 6.31 -31.01
C ASP A 334 11.15 7.05 -29.80
N THR A 335 11.95 6.37 -28.97
CA THR A 335 12.81 7.07 -28.00
C THR A 335 13.99 7.67 -28.75
N SER A 336 14.28 8.95 -28.55
CA SER A 336 15.41 9.66 -29.19
C SER A 336 16.80 9.13 -28.78
N LEU A 337 16.88 7.99 -28.09
CA LEU A 337 18.10 7.37 -27.59
C LEU A 337 18.90 6.68 -28.68
N PHE A 338 18.23 6.25 -29.74
CA PHE A 338 18.87 5.62 -30.86
C PHE A 338 18.68 6.51 -32.08
N SER A 339 19.77 7.14 -32.53
CA SER A 339 19.88 7.67 -33.90
C SER A 339 19.92 6.54 -34.95
N LEU A 340 19.75 5.28 -34.52
CA LEU A 340 19.59 4.12 -35.36
C LEU A 340 18.38 4.37 -36.27
N LYS A 341 18.62 4.37 -37.58
CA LYS A 341 17.55 4.42 -38.58
C LYS A 341 16.53 3.32 -38.24
N LYS A 342 15.24 3.67 -38.28
CA LYS A 342 14.07 2.85 -37.88
C LYS A 342 14.02 1.41 -38.44
N THR A 343 14.90 1.03 -39.34
CA THR A 343 14.77 -0.16 -40.20
C THR A 343 15.59 -1.37 -39.77
N ASP A 344 16.59 -1.28 -38.87
CA ASP A 344 17.46 -2.43 -38.54
C ASP A 344 17.90 -2.48 -37.07
N ILE A 345 16.97 -2.37 -36.11
CA ILE A 345 17.33 -2.69 -34.72
C ILE A 345 17.28 -4.22 -34.56
N SER A 346 18.45 -4.86 -34.60
CA SER A 346 18.59 -6.26 -34.19
C SER A 346 19.04 -6.36 -32.74
N LEU A 347 18.72 -7.48 -32.08
CA LEU A 347 19.16 -7.73 -30.70
C LEU A 347 20.69 -7.70 -30.56
N ASN A 348 21.42 -8.17 -31.57
CA ASN A 348 22.88 -8.14 -31.62
C ASN A 348 23.43 -6.72 -31.73
N LEU A 349 22.80 -5.86 -32.53
CA LEU A 349 23.17 -4.44 -32.62
C LEU A 349 22.92 -3.74 -31.29
N LEU A 350 21.75 -3.99 -30.66
CA LEU A 350 21.43 -3.40 -29.37
C LEU A 350 22.46 -3.78 -28.30
N LYS A 351 22.85 -5.06 -28.21
CA LYS A 351 23.90 -5.52 -27.28
C LYS A 351 25.22 -4.81 -27.51
N ARG A 352 25.67 -4.72 -28.76
CA ARG A 352 26.94 -4.08 -29.14
C ARG A 352 26.91 -2.58 -28.84
N ASP A 353 25.82 -1.92 -29.17
CA ASP A 353 25.72 -0.46 -29.09
C ASP A 353 25.50 -0.02 -27.64
N CYS A 354 24.77 -0.80 -26.81
CA CYS A 354 24.63 -0.50 -25.38
C CYS A 354 25.95 -0.50 -24.62
N GLN A 355 26.92 -1.32 -25.02
CA GLN A 355 28.26 -1.31 -24.44
C GLN A 355 29.07 -0.06 -24.82
N LYS A 356 28.75 0.54 -25.97
CA LYS A 356 29.46 1.72 -26.50
C LYS A 356 28.80 3.03 -26.09
N LEU A 357 27.48 3.03 -25.89
CA LEU A 357 26.71 4.18 -25.51
C LEU A 357 26.86 4.42 -23.99
N ASN A 358 27.28 5.62 -23.61
CA ASN A 358 27.33 6.04 -22.20
C ASN A 358 25.91 6.35 -21.69
N LEU A 359 25.03 5.35 -21.69
CA LEU A 359 23.64 5.49 -21.28
C LEU A 359 23.55 5.71 -19.76
N PRO A 360 22.60 6.53 -19.28
CA PRO A 360 22.22 6.56 -17.88
C PRO A 360 21.94 5.16 -17.33
N ALA A 361 22.34 4.89 -16.08
CA ALA A 361 22.20 3.57 -15.46
C ALA A 361 20.77 3.00 -15.53
N SER A 362 19.74 3.85 -15.37
CA SER A 362 18.34 3.40 -15.47
C SER A 362 17.96 2.89 -16.86
N GLN A 363 18.55 3.43 -17.92
CA GLN A 363 18.31 2.99 -19.29
C GLN A 363 19.07 1.71 -19.61
N GLN A 364 20.29 1.57 -19.09
CA GLN A 364 21.06 0.32 -19.22
C GLN A 364 20.29 -0.87 -18.61
N VAL A 365 19.67 -0.68 -17.44
CA VAL A 365 18.83 -1.72 -16.81
C VAL A 365 17.63 -2.06 -17.67
N ILE A 366 16.91 -1.07 -18.22
CA ILE A 366 15.77 -1.32 -19.12
C ILE A 366 16.18 -2.18 -20.32
N ILE A 367 17.32 -1.85 -20.94
CA ILE A 367 17.79 -2.59 -22.12
C ILE A 367 18.30 -3.98 -21.74
N LYS A 368 19.00 -4.12 -20.61
CA LYS A 368 19.41 -5.43 -20.07
C LYS A 368 18.19 -6.33 -19.85
N CYS A 369 17.14 -5.82 -19.22
CA CYS A 369 15.89 -6.56 -19.00
C CYS A 369 15.27 -7.00 -20.32
N PHE A 370 15.20 -6.11 -21.31
CA PHE A 370 14.70 -6.45 -22.63
C PHE A 370 15.51 -7.57 -23.29
N ILE A 371 16.85 -7.47 -23.27
CA ILE A 371 17.72 -8.49 -23.87
C ILE A 371 17.47 -9.86 -23.24
N ASN A 372 17.42 -9.93 -21.91
CA ASN A 372 17.16 -11.19 -21.21
C ASN A 372 15.78 -11.77 -21.58
N LEU A 373 14.74 -10.93 -21.63
CA LEU A 373 13.39 -11.38 -22.02
C LEU A 373 13.32 -11.88 -23.47
N ALA A 374 13.94 -11.16 -24.41
CA ALA A 374 13.99 -11.54 -25.82
C ALA A 374 14.73 -12.87 -26.07
N GLU A 375 15.63 -13.26 -25.17
CA GLU A 375 16.36 -14.53 -25.23
C GLU A 375 15.71 -15.66 -24.43
N GLY A 376 14.52 -15.43 -23.90
CA GLY A 376 13.82 -16.42 -23.05
C GLY A 376 14.43 -16.60 -21.66
N ARG A 377 15.35 -15.71 -21.24
CA ARG A 377 16.07 -15.75 -19.97
C ARG A 377 15.34 -14.95 -18.88
N MET A 378 14.04 -15.18 -18.74
CA MET A 378 13.19 -14.46 -17.77
C MET A 378 13.55 -14.83 -16.32
N ASP A 379 13.94 -16.07 -16.08
CA ASP A 379 14.41 -16.61 -14.81
C ASP A 379 15.75 -16.02 -14.34
N GLU A 380 16.56 -15.49 -15.27
CA GLU A 380 17.80 -14.76 -14.94
C GLU A 380 17.57 -13.31 -14.46
N LEU A 381 16.33 -12.80 -14.54
CA LEU A 381 16.01 -11.48 -14.01
C LEU A 381 15.96 -11.50 -12.48
N VAL A 382 16.99 -10.93 -11.86
CA VAL A 382 17.03 -10.79 -10.40
C VAL A 382 16.05 -9.70 -9.94
N ASN A 383 15.61 -9.80 -8.68
CA ASN A 383 14.69 -8.84 -8.09
C ASN A 383 15.18 -7.39 -8.24
N ASP A 384 16.48 -7.14 -8.15
CA ASP A 384 17.03 -5.79 -8.29
C ASP A 384 16.82 -5.20 -9.69
N ASP A 385 16.89 -6.03 -10.75
CA ASP A 385 16.60 -5.60 -12.13
C ASP A 385 15.12 -5.20 -12.28
N ILE A 386 14.21 -6.00 -11.74
CA ILE A 386 12.76 -5.73 -11.75
C ILE A 386 12.42 -4.47 -10.92
N MET A 387 13.05 -4.34 -9.75
CA MET A 387 12.92 -3.16 -8.89
C MET A 387 13.45 -1.92 -9.60
N ALA A 388 14.53 -2.02 -10.38
CA ALA A 388 15.10 -0.91 -11.14
C ALA A 388 14.25 -0.50 -12.35
N LEU A 389 13.43 -1.39 -12.94
CA LEU A 389 12.44 -1.00 -13.96
C LEU A 389 11.36 -0.09 -13.37
N SER A 390 10.89 -0.41 -12.16
CA SER A 390 9.83 0.35 -11.49
C SER A 390 10.35 1.62 -10.80
N LYS A 391 11.54 1.55 -10.18
CA LYS A 391 12.22 2.67 -9.54
C LYS A 391 12.89 3.58 -10.58
N GLY A 392 13.03 4.86 -10.27
CA GLY A 392 13.70 5.80 -11.17
C GLY A 392 12.79 6.27 -12.29
N THR A 393 13.06 5.89 -13.55
CA THR A 393 12.41 6.48 -14.73
C THR A 393 10.89 6.31 -14.73
N LEU A 394 10.39 5.09 -14.48
CA LEU A 394 8.95 4.82 -14.48
C LEU A 394 8.24 5.49 -13.30
N SER A 395 8.75 5.32 -12.07
CA SER A 395 8.19 5.99 -10.88
C SER A 395 8.18 7.52 -11.01
N SER A 396 9.25 8.12 -11.53
CA SER A 396 9.33 9.58 -11.76
C SER A 396 8.32 10.02 -12.81
N PHE A 397 8.16 9.25 -13.89
CA PHE A 397 7.14 9.50 -14.89
C PHE A 397 5.73 9.47 -14.27
N CYS A 398 5.38 8.42 -13.54
CA CYS A 398 4.08 8.31 -12.87
C CYS A 398 3.83 9.50 -11.92
N LYS A 399 4.82 9.90 -11.13
CA LYS A 399 4.72 11.05 -10.22
C LYS A 399 4.46 12.35 -10.99
N ASN A 400 5.22 12.61 -12.05
CA ASN A 400 5.06 13.80 -12.88
C ASN A 400 3.70 13.84 -13.57
N GLU A 401 3.20 12.69 -14.04
CA GLU A 401 1.87 12.60 -14.64
C GLU A 401 0.76 12.80 -13.61
N ASP A 402 0.91 12.27 -12.39
CA ASP A 402 -0.03 12.51 -11.29
C ASP A 402 -0.07 14.00 -10.91
N GLU A 403 1.09 14.67 -10.85
CA GLU A 403 1.17 16.12 -10.62
C GLU A 403 0.52 16.93 -11.75
N LYS A 404 0.71 16.54 -13.01
CA LYS A 404 0.03 17.19 -14.16
C LYS A 404 -1.48 17.02 -14.08
N LYS A 405 -1.96 15.83 -13.73
CA LYS A 405 -3.38 15.55 -13.53
C LYS A 405 -3.95 16.40 -12.39
N LEU A 406 -3.23 16.53 -11.28
CA LEU A 406 -3.63 17.42 -10.18
C LEU A 406 -3.79 18.87 -10.68
N ARG A 407 -2.77 19.41 -11.37
CA ARG A 407 -2.80 20.79 -11.90
C ARG A 407 -3.92 21.04 -12.92
N ARG A 408 -4.18 20.09 -13.82
CA ARG A 408 -5.26 20.22 -14.83
C ARG A 408 -6.66 20.17 -14.21
N ASN A 409 -6.81 19.38 -13.16
CA ASN A 409 -8.11 19.15 -12.55
C ASN A 409 -8.40 20.09 -11.38
N VAL A 410 -7.54 21.06 -11.08
CA VAL A 410 -7.82 22.10 -10.06
C VAL A 410 -9.14 22.81 -10.34
N HIS A 411 -9.50 22.98 -11.62
CA HIS A 411 -10.74 23.65 -12.05
C HIS A 411 -11.95 22.71 -12.23
N LEU A 412 -11.76 21.39 -12.12
CA LEU A 412 -12.88 20.43 -12.04
C LEU A 412 -13.40 20.28 -10.60
N LEU A 413 -12.75 20.99 -9.68
CA LEU A 413 -13.11 21.32 -8.31
C LEU A 413 -13.45 22.82 -8.25
#